data_AF-A0A4Q3E213-F1
#
_entry.id   AF-A0A4Q3E213-F1
#
_cell.length_a   1.000
_cell.length_b   1.000
_cell.length_c   1.000
_cell.angle_alpha   90.00
_cell.angle_beta   90.00
_cell.angle_gamma   90.00
#
_symmetry.space_group_name_H-M   'P 1'
#
loop_
_entity.id
_entity.type
_entity.pdbx_description
1 polymer ?
#
loop_
_entity_poly.entity_id
_entity_poly.type
_entity_poly.pdbx_seq_one_letter_code
_entity_poly.pdbx_strand_id
1 'polypeptide(L)' 'LPGETIKVTRIAPMGDPIAIKVSGYQLSLRKLEASTIILQ' A
#
# COMPACT_ATOMS: atom_id res chain seq x y z
N LEU A 1 -2.33 12.51 1.51
CA LEU A 1 -2.76 13.22 2.72
C LEU A 1 -2.52 12.27 3.90
N PRO A 2 -1.80 12.68 4.95
CA PRO A 2 -1.70 11.88 6.18
C PRO A 2 -3.10 11.77 6.82
N GLY A 3 -3.54 10.55 7.14
CA GLY A 3 -4.88 10.26 7.68
C GLY A 3 -5.82 9.50 6.71
N GLU A 4 -5.37 9.16 5.50
CA GLU A 4 -6.18 8.41 4.54
C GLU A 4 -6.26 6.92 4.91
N THR A 5 -7.45 6.33 4.84
CA THR A 5 -7.61 4.89 5.12
C THR A 5 -7.08 4.06 3.96
N ILE A 6 -6.05 3.28 4.24
CA ILE A 6 -5.38 2.42 3.28
C ILE A 6 -5.86 0.98 3.49
N LYS A 7 -6.29 0.29 2.45
CA LYS A 7 -6.57 -1.16 2.51
C LYS A 7 -5.57 -1.92 1.68
N VAL A 8 -4.89 -2.90 2.27
CA VAL A 8 -4.04 -3.82 1.50
C VAL A 8 -4.93 -4.82 0.79
N THR A 9 -4.89 -4.83 -0.53
CA THR A 9 -5.72 -5.70 -1.36
C THR A 9 -4.99 -6.99 -1.70
N ARG A 10 -3.70 -6.90 -2.03
CA ARG A 10 -2.91 -8.08 -2.39
C ARG A 10 -1.42 -7.84 -2.18
N ILE A 11 -0.73 -8.85 -1.68
CA ILE A 11 0.73 -8.85 -1.56
C ILE A 11 1.23 -9.95 -2.48
N ALA A 12 2.21 -9.63 -3.33
CA ALA A 12 2.86 -10.64 -4.14
C ALA A 12 3.58 -11.68 -3.24
N PRO A 13 3.69 -12.95 -3.66
CA PRO A 13 4.32 -14.00 -2.84
C PRO A 13 5.79 -13.72 -2.49
N MET A 14 6.49 -12.90 -3.29
CA MET A 14 7.86 -12.44 -3.03
C MET A 14 7.92 -11.18 -2.12
N GLY A 15 6.77 -10.67 -1.68
CA GLY A 15 6.65 -9.46 -0.86
C GLY A 15 6.66 -8.15 -1.66
N ASP A 16 6.82 -8.19 -2.98
CA ASP A 16 6.70 -7.03 -3.86
C ASP A 16 6.16 -7.41 -5.26
N PRO A 17 5.36 -6.53 -5.90
CA PRO A 17 4.77 -5.31 -5.36
C PRO A 17 3.55 -5.58 -4.45
N ILE A 18 3.18 -4.59 -3.64
CA ILE A 18 2.00 -4.60 -2.77
C ILE A 18 0.90 -3.77 -3.45
N ALA A 19 -0.24 -4.40 -3.71
CA ALA A 19 -1.44 -3.73 -4.18
C ALA A 19 -2.25 -3.24 -2.98
N ILE A 20 -2.46 -1.93 -2.92
CA ILE A 20 -3.30 -1.26 -1.92
C ILE A 20 -4.46 -0.53 -2.59
N LYS A 21 -5.52 -0.30 -1.84
CA LYS A 21 -6.67 0.52 -2.21
C LYS A 21 -6.69 1.76 -1.32
N VAL A 22 -6.65 2.93 -1.95
CA VAL A 22 -6.64 4.25 -1.29
C VAL A 22 -7.73 5.11 -1.89
N SER A 23 -8.63 5.63 -1.06
CA SER A 23 -9.71 6.52 -1.51
C SER A 23 -10.50 6.02 -2.74
N GLY A 24 -10.69 4.69 -2.86
CA GLY A 24 -11.38 4.06 -3.98
C GLY A 24 -10.50 3.66 -5.17
N TYR A 25 -9.27 4.14 -5.25
CA TYR A 25 -8.30 3.81 -6.31
C TYR A 25 -7.38 2.67 -5.89
N GLN A 26 -6.97 1.85 -6.86
CA GLN A 26 -6.06 0.75 -6.63
C GLN A 26 -4.65 1.17 -7.05
N LEU A 27 -3.72 1.25 -6.10
CA LEU A 27 -2.33 1.61 -6.30
C LEU A 27 -1.44 0.40 -6.05
N SER A 28 -0.47 0.14 -6.92
CA SER A 28 0.60 -0.82 -6.68
C SER A 28 1.82 -0.08 -6.15
N LEU A 29 2.14 -0.25 -4.88
CA LEU A 29 3.36 0.27 -4.28
C LEU A 29 4.44 -0.81 -4.26
N ARG A 30 5.68 -0.40 -4.53
CA ARG A 30 6.84 -1.26 -4.26
C ARG A 30 7.06 -1.33 -2.75
N LYS A 31 7.64 -2.44 -2.30
CA LYS A 31 7.96 -2.68 -0.89
C LYS A 31 8.78 -1.55 -0.25
N LEU A 32 9.70 -0.95 -1.02
CA LEU A 32 10.53 0.20 -0.64
C LEU A 32 9.72 1.47 -0.32
N GLU A 33 8.69 1.73 -1.11
CA GLU A 33 7.82 2.89 -0.90
C GLU A 33 6.86 2.61 0.27
N ALA A 34 6.34 1.38 0.34
CA ALA A 34 5.45 0.95 1.41
C ALA A 34 6.13 0.95 2.80
N SER A 35 7.44 0.68 2.88
CA SER A 35 8.18 0.73 4.15
C SER A 35 8.34 2.15 4.71
N THR A 36 8.16 3.18 3.88
CA THR A 36 8.20 4.58 4.29
C THR A 36 6.83 5.07 4.77
N ILE A 37 5.76 4.29 4.54
CA ILE A 37 4.41 4.61 5.00
C ILE A 37 4.28 4.22 6.48
N ILE A 38 4.26 5.22 7.36
CA ILE A 38 4.00 5.04 8.78
C ILE A 38 2.48 4.93 8.98
N LEU A 39 2.01 3.75 9.35
CA LEU A 39 0.65 3.54 9.86
C LEU A 39 0.66 3.94 11.34
N GLN A 40 -0.19 4.89 11.72
CA GLN A 40 -0.31 5.39 13.10
C GLN A 40 -1.55 4.81 13.78
#